data_AF-A0A0F9NGQ0-F1
#
_entry.id   AF-A0A0F9NGQ0-F1
#
_cell.length_a   1.000
_cell.length_b   1.000
_cell.length_c   1.000
_cell.angle_alpha   90.00
_cell.angle_beta   90.00
_cell.angle_gamma   90.00
#
_symmetry.space_group_name_H-M   'P 1'
#
loop_
_entity.id
_entity.type
_entity.pdbx_description
1 polymer ?
#
loop_
_entity_poly.entity_id
_entity_poly.type
_entity_poly.pdbx_seq_one_letter_code
_entity_poly.pdbx_strand_id
1 'polypeptide(L)'
;LDPAQDVLLDISPNALGNININSFPENFSDYNQFYNFEDGGDTGEGYDENPITGNGYEPQIVNMGDYTRVLAEFWADGPNSETPPGHWFTILNYINDHPQLKKKFNGKGEILDDLEWSIKAYFTLGGAMHDAAVAAWSIKGYYDYIRPISAIRYMAGRGQSSNPDLPNFDALGLELRTGFIELVSENDPLVGDENENLNKIKLWAWRGPDEIENPNVDVAGTGWILAENWWPYQRPTFITPPFAGYVSGHSTFSRAAAEVLTLVTGDAFFPGGIGEFQADRNAFLVFEEGPSEDVVLQWATYRDASDQCSLSRIWGGIHPPADDLKGRLIGEKIGKEAYDFAVQYFNSQEESTLVEITKTTIYPNPTANEVHVVVANHKEPYTLALFDLTGKLILQEQMSELKSLITLDGLPKGLYVLDVSSNGKSEEHLIIKK
;
A
#
# COMPACT_ATOMS: atom_id res chain seq x y z
N LEU A 1 7.55 -22.15 -5.09
CA LEU A 1 7.16 -21.80 -6.47
C LEU A 1 6.95 -23.02 -7.37
N ASP A 2 7.66 -24.14 -7.20
CA ASP A 2 7.44 -25.31 -8.05
C ASP A 2 6.21 -26.13 -7.60
N PRO A 3 5.14 -26.24 -8.39
CA PRO A 3 3.99 -27.06 -8.03
C PRO A 3 4.25 -28.57 -8.17
N ALA A 4 5.34 -28.99 -8.82
CA ALA A 4 5.71 -30.40 -8.93
C ALA A 4 6.45 -30.91 -7.68
N GLN A 5 6.89 -30.03 -6.79
CA GLN A 5 7.49 -30.42 -5.52
C GLN A 5 6.41 -30.83 -4.52
N ASP A 6 6.58 -32.00 -3.90
CA ASP A 6 5.66 -32.54 -2.87
C ASP A 6 5.95 -31.93 -1.49
N VAL A 7 5.96 -30.60 -1.41
CA VAL A 7 6.10 -29.84 -0.16
C VAL A 7 4.73 -29.27 0.17
N LEU A 8 4.16 -29.74 1.28
CA LEU A 8 2.84 -29.35 1.74
C LEU A 8 2.96 -28.39 2.93
N LEU A 9 2.09 -27.39 2.97
CA LEU A 9 1.98 -26.42 4.07
C LEU A 9 0.55 -26.34 4.56
N ASP A 10 0.37 -26.21 5.88
CA ASP A 10 -0.90 -25.75 6.43
C ASP A 10 -0.98 -24.23 6.26
N ILE A 11 -1.90 -23.76 5.44
CA ILE A 11 -2.09 -22.33 5.14
C ILE A 11 -3.30 -21.73 5.85
N SER A 12 -3.94 -22.50 6.73
CA SER A 12 -5.09 -22.04 7.50
C SER A 12 -4.68 -21.03 8.59
N PRO A 13 -5.64 -20.28 9.16
CA PRO A 13 -5.36 -19.43 10.31
C PRO A 13 -4.93 -20.20 11.56
N ASN A 14 -5.02 -21.54 11.58
CA ASN A 14 -4.47 -22.35 12.68
C ASN A 14 -2.93 -22.28 12.70
N ALA A 15 -2.31 -22.33 11.52
CA ALA A 15 -0.87 -22.39 11.36
C ALA A 15 -0.25 -21.02 11.07
N LEU A 16 -0.98 -20.13 10.37
CA LEU A 16 -0.48 -18.83 9.92
C LEU A 16 -1.22 -17.68 10.61
N GLY A 17 -0.46 -16.72 11.13
CA GLY A 17 -1.02 -15.52 11.74
C GLY A 17 -0.03 -14.34 11.74
N ASN A 18 -0.52 -13.18 12.15
CA ASN A 18 0.28 -11.96 12.17
C ASN A 18 1.35 -11.98 13.28
N ILE A 19 2.39 -11.18 13.10
CA ILE A 19 3.43 -11.01 14.13
C ILE A 19 3.16 -9.73 14.93
N ASN A 20 3.43 -9.76 16.24
CA ASN A 20 3.36 -8.57 17.08
C ASN A 20 4.42 -7.56 16.62
N ILE A 21 4.00 -6.36 16.26
CA ILE A 21 4.94 -5.37 15.71
C ILE A 21 6.06 -4.97 16.69
N ASN A 22 5.83 -5.12 18.00
CA ASN A 22 6.84 -4.83 19.02
C ASN A 22 7.94 -5.89 19.09
N SER A 23 7.76 -7.06 18.47
CA SER A 23 8.81 -8.08 18.34
C SER A 23 9.61 -7.95 17.04
N PHE A 24 9.36 -6.92 16.23
CA PHE A 24 10.10 -6.73 14.99
C PHE A 24 11.56 -6.41 15.29
N PRO A 25 12.51 -7.02 14.56
CA PRO A 25 13.92 -6.73 14.74
C PRO A 25 14.23 -5.26 14.42
N GLU A 26 15.01 -4.61 15.29
CA GLU A 26 15.47 -3.24 15.06
C GLU A 26 16.65 -3.18 14.08
N ASN A 27 17.51 -4.21 14.10
CA ASN A 27 18.72 -4.30 13.30
C ASN A 27 18.55 -5.28 12.14
N PHE A 28 19.17 -4.96 11.01
CA PHE A 28 19.16 -5.82 9.82
C PHE A 28 19.79 -7.20 10.06
N SER A 29 20.77 -7.30 10.96
CA SER A 29 21.42 -8.58 11.32
C SER A 29 20.46 -9.61 11.89
N ASP A 30 19.34 -9.16 12.43
CA ASP A 30 18.37 -10.00 13.14
C ASP A 30 17.19 -10.40 12.24
N TYR A 31 17.17 -9.95 10.98
CA TYR A 31 16.09 -10.26 10.04
C TYR A 31 16.01 -11.75 9.70
N ASN A 32 17.13 -12.48 9.80
CA ASN A 32 17.17 -13.93 9.62
C ASN A 32 16.50 -14.71 10.76
N GLN A 33 16.22 -14.06 11.90
CA GLN A 33 15.43 -14.63 12.99
C GLN A 33 13.94 -14.38 12.79
N PHE A 34 13.58 -13.37 11.99
CA PHE A 34 12.20 -13.02 11.68
C PHE A 34 11.69 -13.76 10.44
N TYR A 35 12.48 -13.76 9.35
CA TYR A 35 12.15 -14.48 8.12
C TYR A 35 12.94 -15.78 8.07
N ASN A 36 12.26 -16.90 7.85
CA ASN A 36 12.95 -18.16 7.59
C ASN A 36 13.54 -18.09 6.17
N PHE A 37 14.86 -18.01 6.11
CA PHE A 37 15.60 -17.83 4.87
C PHE A 37 15.59 -19.07 3.97
N GLU A 38 15.53 -20.28 4.57
CA GLU A 38 15.67 -21.54 3.82
C GLU A 38 14.30 -22.13 3.46
N ASP A 39 13.40 -22.24 4.43
CA ASP A 39 12.07 -22.85 4.21
C ASP A 39 11.00 -21.82 3.81
N GLY A 40 11.31 -20.53 3.89
CA GLY A 40 10.36 -19.44 3.65
C GLY A 40 9.40 -19.22 4.82
N GLY A 41 8.62 -18.14 4.75
CA GLY A 41 7.75 -17.71 5.85
C GLY A 41 8.42 -16.75 6.84
N ASP A 42 7.67 -16.46 7.90
CA ASP A 42 8.12 -15.67 9.05
C ASP A 42 7.74 -16.39 10.36
N THR A 43 8.03 -15.76 11.50
CA THR A 43 7.75 -16.31 12.82
C THR A 43 6.29 -16.14 13.28
N GLY A 44 5.36 -15.86 12.37
CA GLY A 44 3.95 -15.73 12.69
C GLY A 44 3.38 -17.04 13.23
N GLU A 45 2.66 -16.96 14.34
CA GLU A 45 1.91 -18.08 14.89
C GLU A 45 0.42 -17.87 14.58
N GLY A 46 -0.28 -18.94 14.21
CA GLY A 46 -1.72 -18.89 13.98
C GLY A 46 -2.55 -18.86 15.28
N TYR A 47 -3.82 -19.21 15.15
CA TYR A 47 -4.82 -19.10 16.19
C TYR A 47 -5.47 -20.47 16.44
N ASP A 48 -5.51 -20.89 17.70
CA ASP A 48 -6.14 -22.16 18.06
C ASP A 48 -7.65 -22.17 17.81
N GLU A 49 -8.32 -21.03 18.00
CA GLU A 49 -9.79 -20.91 17.97
C GLU A 49 -10.26 -19.63 17.27
N ASN A 50 -11.34 -19.73 16.50
CA ASN A 50 -12.08 -18.59 15.96
C ASN A 50 -12.91 -17.95 17.08
N PRO A 51 -12.67 -16.67 17.45
CA PRO A 51 -13.31 -16.04 18.60
C PRO A 51 -14.81 -15.78 18.42
N ILE A 52 -15.32 -15.82 17.18
CA ILE A 52 -16.73 -15.59 16.85
C ILE A 52 -17.54 -16.89 16.95
N THR A 53 -16.96 -18.02 16.54
CA THR A 53 -17.66 -19.32 16.53
C THR A 53 -17.31 -20.19 17.73
N GLY A 54 -16.16 -20.00 18.35
CA GLY A 54 -15.61 -20.85 19.42
C GLY A 54 -15.07 -22.20 18.94
N ASN A 55 -14.98 -22.41 17.61
CA ASN A 55 -14.40 -23.61 17.02
C ASN A 55 -12.95 -23.37 16.63
N GLY A 56 -12.15 -24.44 16.56
CA GLY A 56 -10.81 -24.37 15.98
C GLY A 56 -10.83 -24.02 14.50
N TYR A 57 -9.76 -23.38 14.01
CA TYR A 57 -9.55 -23.25 12.56
C TYR A 57 -9.12 -24.61 12.01
N GLU A 58 -9.84 -25.07 10.99
CA GLU A 58 -9.55 -26.35 10.34
C GLU A 58 -8.25 -26.23 9.51
N PRO A 59 -7.29 -27.16 9.67
CA PRO A 59 -6.08 -27.19 8.85
C PRO A 59 -6.37 -27.22 7.36
N GLN A 60 -5.58 -26.47 6.58
CA GLN A 60 -5.67 -26.42 5.13
C GLN A 60 -4.33 -26.78 4.51
N ILE A 61 -4.15 -28.07 4.24
CA ILE A 61 -2.91 -28.60 3.70
C ILE A 61 -2.89 -28.45 2.18
N VAL A 62 -2.01 -27.60 1.66
CA VAL A 62 -1.88 -27.33 0.21
C VAL A 62 -0.43 -27.43 -0.26
N ASN A 63 -0.24 -27.64 -1.56
CA ASN A 63 1.07 -27.54 -2.17
C ASN A 63 1.70 -26.14 -1.99
N MET A 64 2.93 -26.08 -1.48
CA MET A 64 3.67 -24.83 -1.26
C MET A 64 3.90 -24.06 -2.57
N GLY A 65 4.15 -24.76 -3.67
CA GLY A 65 4.29 -24.17 -4.99
C GLY A 65 3.02 -23.47 -5.45
N ASP A 66 1.86 -24.08 -5.23
CA ASP A 66 0.57 -23.47 -5.53
C ASP A 66 0.28 -22.28 -4.63
N TYR A 67 0.42 -22.44 -3.31
CA TYR A 67 0.18 -21.35 -2.35
C TYR A 67 1.05 -20.11 -2.62
N THR A 68 2.36 -20.31 -2.81
CA THR A 68 3.29 -19.19 -3.00
C THR A 68 3.05 -18.42 -4.31
N ARG A 69 2.65 -19.12 -5.39
CA ARG A 69 2.29 -18.50 -6.68
C ARG A 69 0.96 -17.76 -6.60
N VAL A 70 -0.06 -18.39 -6.00
CA VAL A 70 -1.38 -17.76 -5.76
C VAL A 70 -1.20 -16.51 -4.94
N LEU A 71 -0.42 -16.56 -3.87
CA LEU A 71 -0.19 -15.42 -3.00
C LEU A 71 0.53 -14.28 -3.73
N ALA A 72 1.57 -14.59 -4.50
CA ALA A 72 2.32 -13.60 -5.26
C ALA A 72 1.44 -12.87 -6.28
N GLU A 73 0.52 -13.57 -6.96
CA GLU A 73 -0.39 -12.97 -7.95
C GLU A 73 -1.58 -12.27 -7.33
N PHE A 74 -2.16 -12.80 -6.25
CA PHE A 74 -3.28 -12.17 -5.54
C PHE A 74 -2.92 -10.76 -5.06
N TRP A 75 -1.72 -10.60 -4.47
CA TRP A 75 -1.21 -9.32 -4.01
C TRP A 75 -0.36 -8.60 -5.07
N ALA A 76 -0.27 -9.09 -6.32
CA ALA A 76 0.52 -8.45 -7.38
C ALA A 76 -0.04 -7.09 -7.78
N ASP A 77 -1.36 -6.95 -7.72
CA ASP A 77 -2.11 -5.75 -8.11
C ASP A 77 -1.74 -5.30 -9.54
N GLY A 78 -1.98 -6.21 -10.49
CA GLY A 78 -1.63 -6.10 -11.90
C GLY A 78 -2.31 -4.95 -12.67
N PRO A 79 -1.95 -4.74 -13.96
CA PRO A 79 -2.40 -3.58 -14.74
C PRO A 79 -3.91 -3.53 -15.01
N ASN A 80 -4.58 -4.68 -14.86
CA ASN A 80 -6.03 -4.83 -15.06
C ASN A 80 -6.77 -5.01 -13.73
N SER A 81 -6.10 -4.82 -12.60
CA SER A 81 -6.72 -4.78 -11.27
C SER A 81 -6.55 -3.39 -10.66
N GLU A 82 -7.14 -3.25 -9.49
CA GLU A 82 -6.89 -2.21 -8.53
C GLU A 82 -5.40 -2.17 -8.19
N THR A 83 -4.87 -0.98 -7.91
CA THR A 83 -3.55 -0.83 -7.30
C THR A 83 -3.63 -1.18 -5.80
N PRO A 84 -2.51 -1.31 -5.06
CA PRO A 84 -2.55 -1.78 -3.67
C PRO A 84 -3.51 -1.03 -2.75
N PRO A 85 -3.63 0.31 -2.81
CA PRO A 85 -4.67 1.01 -2.06
C PRO A 85 -6.09 0.57 -2.41
N GLY A 86 -6.36 0.37 -3.70
CA GLY A 86 -7.66 -0.07 -4.21
C GLY A 86 -8.03 -1.48 -3.77
N HIS A 87 -7.06 -2.39 -3.70
CA HIS A 87 -7.28 -3.73 -3.14
C HIS A 87 -7.79 -3.65 -1.69
N TRP A 88 -7.26 -2.77 -0.86
CA TRP A 88 -7.79 -2.59 0.50
C TRP A 88 -9.21 -2.00 0.53
N PHE A 89 -9.64 -1.27 -0.51
CA PHE A 89 -11.04 -0.89 -0.67
C PHE A 89 -11.93 -2.06 -1.13
N THR A 90 -11.43 -3.00 -1.94
CA THR A 90 -12.20 -4.22 -2.27
C THR A 90 -12.40 -5.08 -1.02
N ILE A 91 -11.39 -5.20 -0.17
CA ILE A 91 -11.49 -5.84 1.15
C ILE A 91 -12.49 -5.11 2.05
N LEU A 92 -12.47 -3.76 2.09
CA LEU A 92 -13.49 -2.99 2.82
C LEU A 92 -14.90 -3.30 2.31
N ASN A 93 -15.10 -3.41 0.99
CA ASN A 93 -16.41 -3.76 0.42
C ASN A 93 -16.84 -5.17 0.80
N TYR A 94 -15.94 -6.14 0.73
CA TYR A 94 -16.18 -7.50 1.23
C TYR A 94 -16.64 -7.49 2.69
N ILE A 95 -15.96 -6.72 3.56
CA ILE A 95 -16.34 -6.55 4.97
C ILE A 95 -17.73 -5.91 5.10
N ASN A 96 -18.00 -4.85 4.33
CA ASN A 96 -19.26 -4.10 4.37
C ASN A 96 -20.48 -4.94 4.00
N ASP A 97 -20.30 -5.89 3.08
CA ASP A 97 -21.33 -6.81 2.59
C ASP A 97 -21.48 -8.05 3.47
N HIS A 98 -20.56 -8.27 4.42
CA HIS A 98 -20.58 -9.45 5.27
C HIS A 98 -21.78 -9.41 6.25
N PRO A 99 -22.65 -10.44 6.27
CA PRO A 99 -23.90 -10.43 7.04
C PRO A 99 -23.70 -10.37 8.57
N GLN A 100 -22.51 -10.74 9.05
CA GLN A 100 -22.17 -10.70 10.47
C GLN A 100 -21.50 -9.39 10.90
N LEU A 101 -21.21 -8.46 9.97
CA LEU A 101 -20.69 -7.15 10.34
C LEU A 101 -21.77 -6.37 11.10
N LYS A 102 -21.44 -5.91 12.31
CA LYS A 102 -22.24 -4.92 13.03
C LYS A 102 -21.62 -3.55 12.75
N LYS A 103 -22.31 -2.72 11.95
CA LYS A 103 -21.86 -1.38 11.53
C LYS A 103 -21.89 -0.36 12.68
N LYS A 104 -21.09 -0.63 13.71
CA LYS A 104 -20.85 0.25 14.86
C LYS A 104 -19.44 0.80 14.72
N PHE A 105 -19.31 2.10 14.50
CA PHE A 105 -17.99 2.69 14.34
C PHE A 105 -17.16 2.49 15.62
N ASN A 106 -15.97 1.90 15.50
CA ASN A 106 -15.14 1.47 16.63
C ASN A 106 -15.81 0.42 17.54
N GLY A 107 -16.73 -0.38 17.00
CA GLY A 107 -17.48 -1.39 17.77
C GLY A 107 -18.39 -0.81 18.86
N LYS A 108 -18.55 0.52 18.93
CA LYS A 108 -19.25 1.23 20.00
C LYS A 108 -20.45 2.01 19.47
N GLY A 109 -21.34 2.38 20.38
CA GLY A 109 -22.52 3.21 20.07
C GLY A 109 -23.64 2.46 19.34
N GLU A 110 -24.48 3.25 18.68
CA GLU A 110 -25.61 2.76 17.88
C GLU A 110 -25.13 2.14 16.55
N ILE A 111 -25.95 1.27 15.98
CA ILE A 111 -25.72 0.76 14.64
C ILE A 111 -25.97 1.90 13.65
N LEU A 112 -24.99 2.21 12.83
CA LEU A 112 -25.08 3.21 11.78
C LEU A 112 -25.86 2.66 10.58
N ASP A 113 -26.54 3.54 9.86
CA ASP A 113 -27.05 3.18 8.54
C ASP A 113 -25.90 3.00 7.53
N ASP A 114 -26.22 2.35 6.40
CA ASP A 114 -25.23 1.98 5.39
C ASP A 114 -24.50 3.19 4.79
N LEU A 115 -25.19 4.32 4.60
CA LEU A 115 -24.59 5.50 4.01
C LEU A 115 -23.61 6.15 4.99
N GLU A 116 -24.03 6.35 6.25
CA GLU A 116 -23.16 6.93 7.27
C GLU A 116 -21.93 6.06 7.52
N TRP A 117 -22.12 4.74 7.65
CA TRP A 117 -21.01 3.79 7.77
C TRP A 117 -20.04 3.90 6.60
N SER A 118 -20.56 3.87 5.38
CA SER A 118 -19.73 3.90 4.17
C SER A 118 -18.92 5.18 4.09
N ILE A 119 -19.55 6.34 4.35
CA ILE A 119 -18.84 7.63 4.35
C ILE A 119 -17.71 7.62 5.37
N LYS A 120 -17.98 7.19 6.62
CA LYS A 120 -16.97 7.19 7.68
C LYS A 120 -15.82 6.23 7.39
N ALA A 121 -16.13 5.01 6.95
CA ALA A 121 -15.14 3.98 6.63
C ALA A 121 -14.26 4.38 5.44
N TYR A 122 -14.86 4.84 4.34
CA TYR A 122 -14.11 5.27 3.16
C TYR A 122 -13.31 6.54 3.39
N PHE A 123 -13.85 7.51 4.14
CA PHE A 123 -13.12 8.72 4.50
C PHE A 123 -11.86 8.38 5.30
N THR A 124 -12.00 7.50 6.28
CA THR A 124 -10.88 7.07 7.14
C THR A 124 -9.84 6.28 6.36
N LEU A 125 -10.27 5.26 5.60
CA LEU A 125 -9.36 4.43 4.81
C LEU A 125 -8.68 5.21 3.70
N GLY A 126 -9.41 6.09 2.99
CA GLY A 126 -8.86 6.93 1.94
C GLY A 126 -7.80 7.91 2.42
N GLY A 127 -8.02 8.55 3.58
CA GLY A 127 -7.00 9.37 4.22
C GLY A 127 -5.73 8.57 4.53
N ALA A 128 -5.88 7.41 5.18
CA ALA A 128 -4.75 6.54 5.51
C ALA A 128 -3.99 6.05 4.26
N MET A 129 -4.71 5.67 3.20
CA MET A 129 -4.09 5.26 1.94
C MET A 129 -3.34 6.42 1.28
N HIS A 130 -3.87 7.63 1.33
CA HIS A 130 -3.18 8.80 0.80
C HIS A 130 -1.89 9.08 1.57
N ASP A 131 -1.94 9.11 2.89
CA ASP A 131 -0.78 9.39 3.73
C ASP A 131 0.29 8.29 3.63
N ALA A 132 -0.14 7.02 3.52
CA ALA A 132 0.75 5.89 3.25
C ALA A 132 1.48 6.05 1.90
N ALA A 133 0.80 6.54 0.87
CA ALA A 133 1.43 6.84 -0.41
C ALA A 133 2.44 7.98 -0.28
N VAL A 134 2.09 9.08 0.39
CA VAL A 134 3.01 10.21 0.60
C VAL A 134 4.28 9.75 1.31
N ALA A 135 4.14 8.97 2.39
CA ALA A 135 5.28 8.47 3.16
C ALA A 135 6.16 7.50 2.35
N ALA A 136 5.55 6.47 1.76
CA ALA A 136 6.30 5.46 1.02
C ALA A 136 6.99 6.05 -0.23
N TRP A 137 6.33 6.93 -0.98
CA TRP A 137 6.93 7.55 -2.17
C TRP A 137 8.01 8.58 -1.82
N SER A 138 7.85 9.32 -0.72
CA SER A 138 8.90 10.23 -0.24
C SER A 138 10.18 9.46 0.11
N ILE A 139 10.04 8.32 0.78
CA ILE A 139 11.17 7.44 1.15
C ILE A 139 11.80 6.83 -0.10
N LYS A 140 10.99 6.32 -1.04
CA LYS A 140 11.47 5.80 -2.33
C LYS A 140 12.27 6.85 -3.10
N GLY A 141 11.75 8.08 -3.17
CA GLY A 141 12.44 9.19 -3.84
C GLY A 141 13.72 9.63 -3.14
N TYR A 142 13.80 9.49 -1.81
CA TYR A 142 14.99 9.85 -1.04
C TYR A 142 16.13 8.82 -1.21
N TYR A 143 15.82 7.53 -1.11
CA TYR A 143 16.85 6.47 -1.12
C TYR A 143 17.20 5.97 -2.53
N ASP A 144 16.29 6.09 -3.50
CA ASP A 144 16.44 5.57 -4.86
C ASP A 144 17.00 4.13 -4.91
N TYR A 145 16.47 3.30 -4.01
CA TYR A 145 17.01 1.98 -3.69
C TYR A 145 16.78 0.95 -4.82
N ILE A 146 17.81 0.13 -5.07
CA ILE A 146 17.86 -0.87 -6.14
C ILE A 146 16.84 -2.01 -5.95
N ARG A 147 16.39 -2.63 -7.06
CA ARG A 147 15.52 -3.82 -7.07
C ARG A 147 16.32 -5.13 -7.08
N PRO A 148 15.75 -6.25 -6.58
CA PRO A 148 16.42 -7.55 -6.54
C PRO A 148 17.00 -8.00 -7.88
N ILE A 149 16.24 -7.90 -8.97
CA ILE A 149 16.71 -8.30 -10.31
C ILE A 149 18.01 -7.60 -10.70
N SER A 150 18.09 -6.30 -10.48
CA SER A 150 19.30 -5.51 -10.80
C SER A 150 20.45 -5.85 -9.85
N ALA A 151 20.17 -5.99 -8.55
CA ALA A 151 21.19 -6.32 -7.56
C ALA A 151 21.80 -7.72 -7.79
N ILE A 152 20.95 -8.73 -7.99
CA ILE A 152 21.36 -10.12 -8.24
C ILE A 152 22.20 -10.20 -9.52
N ARG A 153 21.71 -9.64 -10.64
CA ARG A 153 22.44 -9.69 -11.92
C ARG A 153 23.75 -8.92 -11.85
N TYR A 154 23.78 -7.77 -11.17
CA TYR A 154 25.01 -6.99 -10.98
C TYR A 154 26.05 -7.78 -10.18
N MET A 155 25.68 -8.29 -9.00
CA MET A 155 26.60 -9.05 -8.15
C MET A 155 27.04 -10.36 -8.82
N ALA A 156 26.13 -11.07 -9.50
CA ALA A 156 26.46 -12.27 -10.28
C ALA A 156 27.47 -11.98 -11.39
N GLY A 157 27.32 -10.86 -12.10
CA GLY A 157 28.24 -10.44 -13.14
C GLY A 157 29.64 -10.08 -12.64
N ARG A 158 29.79 -9.81 -11.33
CA ARG A 158 31.12 -9.65 -10.70
C ARG A 158 31.78 -10.98 -10.38
N GLY A 159 31.00 -12.03 -10.15
CA GLY A 159 31.47 -13.35 -9.74
C GLY A 159 31.01 -13.73 -8.33
N GLN A 160 31.72 -14.63 -7.67
CA GLN A 160 31.41 -15.10 -6.31
C GLN A 160 32.26 -14.42 -5.24
N SER A 161 31.72 -14.24 -4.03
CA SER A 161 32.39 -13.57 -2.91
C SER A 161 32.76 -14.50 -1.74
N SER A 162 32.49 -15.81 -1.84
CA SER A 162 32.67 -16.76 -0.74
C SER A 162 34.11 -17.22 -0.53
N ASN A 163 34.89 -17.45 -1.58
CA ASN A 163 36.22 -18.01 -1.46
C ASN A 163 37.21 -17.44 -2.49
N PRO A 164 38.30 -16.75 -2.08
CA PRO A 164 39.30 -16.19 -2.99
C PRO A 164 40.09 -17.23 -3.79
N ASP A 165 40.09 -18.50 -3.38
CA ASP A 165 40.76 -19.59 -4.09
C ASP A 165 39.88 -20.25 -5.16
N LEU A 166 38.59 -19.90 -5.24
CA LEU A 166 37.69 -20.38 -6.29
C LEU A 166 37.70 -19.43 -7.51
N PRO A 167 37.37 -19.94 -8.72
CA PRO A 167 37.25 -19.11 -9.91
C PRO A 167 36.29 -17.92 -9.73
N ASN A 168 36.52 -16.86 -10.51
CA ASN A 168 35.70 -15.65 -10.55
C ASN A 168 35.41 -15.04 -9.16
N PHE A 169 36.42 -14.99 -8.28
CA PHE A 169 36.27 -14.32 -7.00
C PHE A 169 36.22 -12.78 -7.15
N ASP A 170 35.23 -12.16 -6.51
CA ASP A 170 35.15 -10.71 -6.31
C ASP A 170 34.46 -10.43 -4.96
N ALA A 171 35.05 -9.58 -4.12
CA ALA A 171 34.53 -9.27 -2.80
C ALA A 171 33.15 -8.57 -2.81
N LEU A 172 32.73 -8.03 -3.96
CA LEU A 172 31.40 -7.44 -4.20
C LEU A 172 30.49 -8.38 -5.02
N GLY A 173 30.89 -9.63 -5.22
CA GLY A 173 30.13 -10.67 -5.90
C GLY A 173 29.07 -11.33 -5.02
N LEU A 174 28.39 -12.33 -5.59
CA LEU A 174 27.38 -13.12 -4.87
C LEU A 174 28.01 -14.17 -3.96
N GLU A 175 27.47 -14.31 -2.75
CA GLU A 175 27.85 -15.39 -1.86
C GLU A 175 27.29 -16.73 -2.38
N LEU A 176 28.15 -17.73 -2.55
CA LEU A 176 27.77 -19.09 -2.88
C LEU A 176 27.03 -19.75 -1.72
N ARG A 177 26.00 -20.51 -2.07
CA ARG A 177 25.24 -21.36 -1.15
C ARG A 177 24.94 -22.68 -1.84
N THR A 178 25.45 -23.77 -1.28
CA THR A 178 25.21 -25.12 -1.80
C THR A 178 23.71 -25.39 -1.95
N GLY A 179 23.30 -25.85 -3.13
CA GLY A 179 21.90 -26.11 -3.46
C GLY A 179 21.09 -24.89 -3.92
N PHE A 180 21.63 -23.67 -3.81
CA PHE A 180 20.89 -22.43 -4.15
C PHE A 180 21.66 -21.49 -5.09
N ILE A 181 22.95 -21.25 -4.82
CA ILE A 181 23.82 -20.32 -5.56
C ILE A 181 25.16 -21.00 -5.76
N GLU A 182 25.46 -21.38 -6.98
CA GLU A 182 26.64 -22.19 -7.29
C GLU A 182 27.37 -21.68 -8.54
N LEU A 183 28.61 -22.14 -8.72
CA LEU A 183 29.33 -21.97 -9.97
C LEU A 183 28.88 -23.05 -10.97
N VAL A 184 28.76 -22.66 -12.23
CA VAL A 184 28.60 -23.58 -13.36
C VAL A 184 29.91 -24.36 -13.52
N SER A 185 29.84 -25.69 -13.47
CA SER A 185 30.98 -26.60 -13.64
C SER A 185 31.13 -27.10 -15.08
N GLU A 186 32.26 -27.73 -15.43
CA GLU A 186 32.51 -28.26 -16.79
C GLU A 186 31.49 -29.33 -17.24
N ASN A 187 30.84 -30.02 -16.30
CA ASN A 187 29.83 -31.04 -16.62
C ASN A 187 28.40 -30.55 -16.34
N ASP A 188 28.23 -29.26 -16.06
CA ASP A 188 26.92 -28.68 -15.78
C ASP A 188 26.11 -28.51 -17.09
N PRO A 189 24.81 -28.84 -17.11
CA PRO A 189 23.96 -28.60 -18.28
C PRO A 189 23.96 -27.14 -18.76
N LEU A 190 24.23 -26.18 -17.87
CA LEU A 190 24.29 -24.76 -18.20
C LEU A 190 25.65 -24.31 -18.77
N VAL A 191 26.67 -25.18 -18.83
CA VAL A 191 28.04 -24.81 -19.20
C VAL A 191 28.15 -24.26 -20.63
N GLY A 192 27.25 -24.68 -21.51
CA GLY A 192 27.24 -24.32 -22.93
C GLY A 192 28.18 -25.18 -23.78
N ASP A 193 27.98 -25.18 -25.10
CA ASP A 193 28.71 -26.07 -26.02
C ASP A 193 30.20 -25.73 -26.11
N GLU A 194 30.58 -24.48 -25.84
CA GLU A 194 31.95 -23.98 -25.88
C GLU A 194 32.49 -23.64 -24.49
N ASN A 195 31.82 -24.13 -23.42
CA ASN A 195 32.08 -23.77 -22.04
C ASN A 195 31.96 -22.25 -21.76
N GLU A 196 31.15 -21.53 -22.54
CA GLU A 196 30.99 -20.09 -22.45
C GLU A 196 30.41 -19.61 -21.11
N ASN A 197 29.77 -20.50 -20.36
CA ASN A 197 29.21 -20.23 -19.04
C ASN A 197 30.02 -20.83 -17.90
N LEU A 198 31.14 -21.49 -18.17
CA LEU A 198 31.98 -22.08 -17.14
C LEU A 198 32.38 -21.04 -16.08
N ASN A 199 32.23 -21.40 -14.80
CA ASN A 199 32.45 -20.53 -13.64
C ASN A 199 31.51 -19.31 -13.53
N LYS A 200 30.48 -19.16 -14.37
CA LYS A 200 29.41 -18.19 -14.10
C LYS A 200 28.59 -18.63 -12.89
N ILE A 201 27.85 -17.70 -12.31
CA ILE A 201 26.92 -17.97 -11.21
C ILE A 201 25.60 -18.51 -11.77
N LYS A 202 25.12 -19.61 -11.20
CA LYS A 202 23.78 -20.17 -11.40
C LYS A 202 22.98 -20.14 -10.11
N LEU A 203 21.66 -20.03 -10.23
CA LEU A 203 20.69 -19.97 -9.14
C LEU A 203 19.69 -21.11 -9.27
N TRP A 204 19.31 -21.72 -8.15
CA TRP A 204 18.13 -22.59 -8.08
C TRP A 204 16.90 -21.72 -7.82
N ALA A 205 16.07 -21.51 -8.85
CA ALA A 205 14.94 -20.58 -8.79
C ALA A 205 13.82 -20.98 -9.76
N TRP A 206 12.73 -20.22 -9.78
CA TRP A 206 11.76 -20.27 -10.88
C TRP A 206 12.48 -20.02 -12.21
N ARG A 207 12.27 -20.90 -13.20
CA ARG A 207 13.08 -20.87 -14.43
C ARG A 207 12.79 -19.67 -15.33
N GLY A 208 11.72 -18.94 -15.06
CA GLY A 208 11.45 -17.67 -15.69
C GLY A 208 10.47 -17.77 -16.86
N PRO A 209 10.12 -16.61 -17.45
CA PRO A 209 9.12 -16.53 -18.49
C PRO A 209 9.58 -17.12 -19.84
N ASP A 210 10.88 -17.35 -20.03
CA ASP A 210 11.41 -17.96 -21.26
C ASP A 210 11.01 -19.44 -21.40
N GLU A 211 10.60 -20.09 -20.30
CA GLU A 211 10.04 -21.44 -20.30
C GLU A 211 8.51 -21.48 -20.53
N ILE A 212 7.86 -20.31 -20.71
CA ILE A 212 6.41 -20.17 -20.88
C ILE A 212 6.08 -19.69 -22.29
N GLU A 213 5.62 -20.59 -23.16
CA GLU A 213 5.12 -20.20 -24.50
C GLU A 213 3.63 -19.81 -24.44
N ASN A 214 2.84 -20.59 -23.69
CA ASN A 214 1.42 -20.40 -23.47
C ASN A 214 1.10 -20.51 -21.96
N PRO A 215 0.83 -19.37 -21.29
CA PRO A 215 0.58 -19.35 -19.85
C PRO A 215 -0.70 -20.06 -19.41
N ASN A 216 -1.54 -20.55 -20.34
CA ASN A 216 -2.73 -21.34 -19.99
C ASN A 216 -2.44 -22.84 -19.84
N VAL A 217 -1.26 -23.32 -20.24
CA VAL A 217 -0.91 -24.76 -20.24
C VAL A 217 0.52 -25.05 -19.82
N ASP A 218 1.40 -24.04 -19.82
CA ASP A 218 2.80 -24.21 -19.46
C ASP A 218 3.03 -23.84 -18.00
N VAL A 219 3.99 -24.52 -17.38
CA VAL A 219 4.49 -24.25 -16.03
C VAL A 219 6.01 -24.26 -16.10
N ALA A 220 6.65 -23.16 -15.72
CA ALA A 220 8.10 -23.04 -15.85
C ALA A 220 8.80 -23.89 -14.80
N GLY A 221 8.18 -24.13 -13.64
CA GLY A 221 8.76 -24.89 -12.54
C GLY A 221 10.03 -24.23 -11.96
N THR A 222 10.78 -24.98 -11.15
CA THR A 222 12.06 -24.54 -10.62
C THR A 222 13.23 -25.36 -11.16
N GLY A 223 14.41 -24.74 -11.20
CA GLY A 223 15.64 -25.41 -11.59
C GLY A 223 16.84 -24.47 -11.59
N TRP A 224 17.99 -25.03 -11.97
CA TRP A 224 19.20 -24.23 -12.17
C TRP A 224 19.04 -23.33 -13.41
N ILE A 225 19.25 -22.03 -13.22
CA ILE A 225 19.35 -21.04 -14.29
C ILE A 225 20.59 -20.17 -14.09
N LEU A 226 21.12 -19.59 -15.17
CA LEU A 226 22.15 -18.57 -15.04
C LEU A 226 21.61 -17.36 -14.28
N ALA A 227 22.40 -16.85 -13.33
CA ALA A 227 21.97 -15.71 -12.49
C ALA A 227 21.70 -14.44 -13.31
N GLU A 228 22.41 -14.25 -14.42
CA GLU A 228 22.17 -13.14 -15.37
C GLU A 228 20.82 -13.25 -16.09
N ASN A 229 20.23 -14.45 -16.14
CA ASN A 229 18.92 -14.73 -16.72
C ASN A 229 17.81 -14.79 -15.68
N TRP A 230 18.11 -14.61 -14.38
CA TRP A 230 17.09 -14.71 -13.33
C TRP A 230 16.03 -13.62 -13.43
N TRP A 231 14.77 -14.00 -13.19
CA TRP A 231 13.61 -13.11 -13.12
C TRP A 231 12.85 -13.30 -11.80
N PRO A 232 12.25 -12.22 -11.25
CA PRO A 232 11.19 -12.37 -10.25
C PRO A 232 10.00 -13.13 -10.86
N TYR A 233 9.16 -13.75 -10.04
CA TYR A 233 7.96 -14.46 -10.48
C TYR A 233 6.93 -13.46 -11.04
N GLN A 234 7.05 -13.13 -12.33
CA GLN A 234 6.27 -12.12 -13.04
C GLN A 234 6.28 -12.41 -14.56
N ARG A 235 5.25 -11.96 -15.28
CA ARG A 235 5.26 -11.93 -16.76
C ARG A 235 6.23 -10.86 -17.29
N PRO A 236 6.83 -11.04 -18.49
CA PRO A 236 7.66 -10.01 -19.12
C PRO A 236 6.94 -8.67 -19.35
N THR A 237 5.63 -8.71 -19.56
CA THR A 237 4.76 -7.53 -19.72
C THR A 237 4.34 -6.90 -18.40
N PHE A 238 4.55 -7.60 -17.29
CA PHE A 238 4.31 -7.13 -15.93
C PHE A 238 5.64 -6.97 -15.22
N ILE A 239 6.41 -5.99 -15.69
CA ILE A 239 7.78 -5.75 -15.22
C ILE A 239 7.84 -5.42 -13.73
N THR A 240 9.01 -5.66 -13.12
CA THR A 240 9.35 -5.09 -11.83
C THR A 240 8.99 -3.60 -11.84
N PRO A 241 8.17 -3.11 -10.89
CA PRO A 241 7.60 -1.77 -11.00
C PRO A 241 8.68 -0.68 -11.14
N PRO A 242 8.50 0.31 -12.03
CA PRO A 242 9.53 1.27 -12.43
C PRO A 242 9.72 2.39 -11.39
N PHE A 243 9.95 2.00 -10.14
CA PHE A 243 10.24 2.87 -9.01
C PHE A 243 11.10 2.12 -7.97
N ALA A 244 11.83 2.89 -7.16
CA ALA A 244 12.75 2.40 -6.14
C ALA A 244 12.14 1.34 -5.20
N GLY A 245 12.96 0.41 -4.72
CA GLY A 245 12.56 -0.70 -3.85
C GLY A 245 12.14 -0.24 -2.45
N TYR A 246 13.04 0.42 -1.73
CA TYR A 246 12.86 0.75 -0.32
C TYR A 246 12.02 2.02 -0.10
N VAL A 247 10.98 2.01 0.74
CA VAL A 247 10.33 0.86 1.39
C VAL A 247 9.27 0.22 0.50
N SER A 248 8.87 -1.02 0.79
CA SER A 248 7.74 -1.68 0.14
C SER A 248 6.45 -0.86 0.32
N GLY A 249 5.87 -0.43 -0.81
CA GLY A 249 4.58 0.26 -0.80
C GLY A 249 3.46 -0.65 -0.32
N HIS A 250 3.44 -1.91 -0.78
CA HIS A 250 2.44 -2.91 -0.39
C HIS A 250 2.45 -3.13 1.12
N SER A 251 3.63 -3.27 1.73
CA SER A 251 3.76 -3.43 3.19
C SER A 251 3.23 -2.21 3.95
N THR A 252 3.49 -1.00 3.43
CA THR A 252 3.07 0.26 4.05
C THR A 252 1.55 0.47 3.96
N PHE A 253 0.96 0.32 2.76
CA PHE A 253 -0.49 0.41 2.56
C PHE A 253 -1.23 -0.64 3.36
N SER A 254 -0.77 -1.89 3.27
CA SER A 254 -1.47 -3.00 3.87
C SER A 254 -1.53 -2.89 5.38
N ARG A 255 -0.43 -2.48 6.01
CA ARG A 255 -0.44 -2.28 7.45
C ARG A 255 -1.31 -1.09 7.85
N ALA A 256 -1.25 0.02 7.12
CA ALA A 256 -2.13 1.17 7.41
C ALA A 256 -3.61 0.81 7.29
N ALA A 257 -3.99 0.07 6.24
CA ALA A 257 -5.34 -0.39 6.02
C ALA A 257 -5.79 -1.36 7.13
N ALA A 258 -4.94 -2.32 7.51
CA ALA A 258 -5.26 -3.27 8.58
C ALA A 258 -5.54 -2.58 9.92
N GLU A 259 -4.76 -1.56 10.29
CA GLU A 259 -5.00 -0.77 11.50
C GLU A 259 -6.32 0.02 11.39
N VAL A 260 -6.58 0.66 10.24
CA VAL A 260 -7.84 1.39 10.03
C VAL A 260 -9.04 0.46 10.11
N LEU A 261 -9.02 -0.68 9.41
CA LEU A 261 -10.13 -1.63 9.42
C LEU A 261 -10.38 -2.18 10.82
N THR A 262 -9.31 -2.45 11.59
CA THR A 262 -9.41 -2.84 13.00
C THR A 262 -10.13 -1.77 13.81
N LEU A 263 -9.72 -0.51 13.69
CA LEU A 263 -10.26 0.60 14.48
C LEU A 263 -11.67 1.04 14.03
N VAL A 264 -11.99 0.91 12.74
CA VAL A 264 -13.31 1.25 12.18
C VAL A 264 -14.34 0.21 12.58
N THR A 265 -14.00 -1.08 12.47
CA THR A 265 -14.90 -2.19 12.87
C THR A 265 -14.94 -2.37 14.39
N GLY A 266 -13.88 -1.95 15.09
CA GLY A 266 -13.70 -2.18 16.52
C GLY A 266 -13.32 -3.61 16.87
N ASP A 267 -12.90 -4.41 15.89
CA ASP A 267 -12.49 -5.80 16.04
C ASP A 267 -11.21 -6.04 15.22
N ALA A 268 -10.29 -6.85 15.74
CA ALA A 268 -9.10 -7.25 14.98
C ALA A 268 -9.43 -8.28 13.90
N PHE A 269 -10.50 -9.05 14.11
CA PHE A 269 -10.89 -10.16 13.26
C PHE A 269 -11.80 -9.70 12.12
N PHE A 270 -11.72 -10.40 10.99
CA PHE A 270 -12.75 -10.29 9.95
C PHE A 270 -14.13 -10.64 10.53
N PRO A 271 -15.24 -10.05 10.05
CA PRO A 271 -16.57 -10.46 10.47
C PRO A 271 -16.76 -11.97 10.29
N GLY A 272 -17.21 -12.68 11.34
CA GLY A 272 -17.27 -14.15 11.35
C GLY A 272 -15.98 -14.85 11.76
N GLY A 273 -14.93 -14.08 12.03
CA GLY A 273 -13.61 -14.55 12.46
C GLY A 273 -12.75 -15.06 11.31
N ILE A 274 -13.16 -14.87 10.05
CA ILE A 274 -12.39 -15.32 8.89
C ILE A 274 -12.72 -14.48 7.66
N GLY A 275 -11.69 -14.06 6.92
CA GLY A 275 -11.79 -13.57 5.56
C GLY A 275 -11.22 -14.61 4.60
N GLU A 276 -11.83 -14.76 3.43
CA GLU A 276 -11.47 -15.80 2.47
C GLU A 276 -11.37 -15.27 1.04
N PHE A 277 -10.46 -15.86 0.26
CA PHE A 277 -10.37 -15.67 -1.18
C PHE A 277 -10.14 -17.01 -1.88
N GLN A 278 -10.99 -17.33 -2.86
CA GLN A 278 -10.91 -18.57 -3.64
C GLN A 278 -10.05 -18.36 -4.90
N ALA A 279 -8.99 -19.14 -5.03
CA ALA A 279 -8.20 -19.30 -6.25
C ALA A 279 -8.50 -20.67 -6.87
N ASP A 280 -9.27 -20.66 -7.96
CA ASP A 280 -9.69 -21.88 -8.64
C ASP A 280 -8.54 -22.54 -9.40
N ARG A 281 -8.48 -23.87 -9.33
CA ARG A 281 -7.54 -24.72 -10.05
C ARG A 281 -7.49 -24.37 -11.53
N ASN A 282 -6.27 -24.20 -12.05
CA ASN A 282 -5.96 -23.88 -13.46
C ASN A 282 -6.72 -22.65 -14.02
N ALA A 283 -7.22 -21.77 -13.16
CA ALA A 283 -8.06 -20.64 -13.56
C ALA A 283 -7.66 -19.31 -12.91
N PHE A 284 -6.93 -19.33 -11.80
CA PHE A 284 -6.54 -18.10 -11.10
C PHE A 284 -5.21 -17.52 -11.59
N LEU A 285 -4.16 -18.33 -11.76
CA LEU A 285 -2.85 -17.82 -12.14
C LEU A 285 -2.88 -17.33 -13.57
N VAL A 286 -2.25 -16.18 -13.79
CA VAL A 286 -2.01 -15.64 -15.11
C VAL A 286 -0.56 -15.82 -15.51
N PHE A 287 0.43 -15.85 -14.63
CA PHE A 287 1.83 -15.89 -15.11
C PHE A 287 2.20 -17.19 -15.82
N GLU A 288 1.61 -18.31 -15.40
CA GLU A 288 1.73 -19.66 -15.94
C GLU A 288 0.49 -20.48 -15.51
N GLU A 289 0.34 -21.73 -15.96
CA GLU A 289 -0.83 -22.54 -15.59
C GLU A 289 -0.85 -22.82 -14.07
N GLY A 290 -2.02 -22.65 -13.47
CA GLY A 290 -2.32 -23.10 -12.11
C GLY A 290 -3.32 -22.21 -11.37
N PRO A 291 -3.45 -22.39 -10.05
CA PRO A 291 -2.79 -23.42 -9.23
C PRO A 291 -3.18 -24.84 -9.64
N SER A 292 -2.39 -25.86 -9.27
CA SER A 292 -2.63 -27.26 -9.65
C SER A 292 -3.78 -27.92 -8.87
N GLU A 293 -4.20 -27.31 -7.76
CA GLU A 293 -5.36 -27.60 -6.93
C GLU A 293 -6.11 -26.31 -6.57
N ASP A 294 -7.33 -26.42 -6.03
CA ASP A 294 -8.04 -25.24 -5.51
C ASP A 294 -7.33 -24.73 -4.25
N VAL A 295 -7.05 -23.43 -4.19
CA VAL A 295 -6.42 -22.79 -3.04
C VAL A 295 -7.37 -21.74 -2.47
N VAL A 296 -7.65 -21.79 -1.18
CA VAL A 296 -8.41 -20.73 -0.50
C VAL A 296 -7.46 -19.99 0.41
N LEU A 297 -7.19 -18.72 0.13
CA LEU A 297 -6.46 -17.88 1.08
C LEU A 297 -7.40 -17.54 2.25
N GLN A 298 -6.94 -17.71 3.48
CA GLN A 298 -7.70 -17.44 4.68
C GLN A 298 -6.94 -16.50 5.61
N TRP A 299 -7.66 -15.62 6.30
CA TRP A 299 -7.12 -14.67 7.27
C TRP A 299 -8.07 -14.55 8.46
N ALA A 300 -7.59 -14.72 9.69
CA ALA A 300 -8.42 -14.48 10.86
C ALA A 300 -8.56 -12.98 11.11
N THR A 301 -7.44 -12.25 11.04
CA THR A 301 -7.33 -10.81 11.31
C THR A 301 -6.94 -10.01 10.08
N TYR A 302 -7.27 -8.71 10.08
CA TYR A 302 -6.81 -7.80 9.05
C TYR A 302 -5.28 -7.71 8.97
N ARG A 303 -4.60 -7.94 10.10
CA ARG A 303 -3.14 -7.95 10.18
C ARG A 303 -2.54 -9.19 9.54
N ASP A 304 -3.22 -10.34 9.60
CA ASP A 304 -2.80 -11.55 8.88
C ASP A 304 -2.77 -11.28 7.38
N ALA A 305 -3.84 -10.68 6.83
CA ALA A 305 -3.90 -10.29 5.43
C ALA A 305 -2.78 -9.30 5.06
N SER A 306 -2.49 -8.33 5.93
CA SER A 306 -1.39 -7.38 5.71
C SER A 306 0.00 -8.05 5.73
N ASP A 307 0.23 -9.00 6.62
CA ASP A 307 1.52 -9.69 6.74
C ASP A 307 1.72 -10.65 5.57
N GLN A 308 0.65 -11.33 5.15
CA GLN A 308 0.65 -12.17 3.95
C GLN A 308 0.92 -11.35 2.68
N CYS A 309 0.29 -10.17 2.54
CA CYS A 309 0.57 -9.23 1.44
C CYS A 309 2.04 -8.83 1.38
N SER A 310 2.64 -8.60 2.54
CA SER A 310 4.03 -8.20 2.66
C SER A 310 4.99 -9.34 2.27
N LEU A 311 4.75 -10.56 2.75
CA LEU A 311 5.51 -11.76 2.39
C LEU A 311 5.42 -12.05 0.88
N SER A 312 4.25 -11.83 0.26
CA SER A 312 4.05 -12.05 -1.18
C SER A 312 5.07 -11.30 -2.05
N ARG A 313 5.56 -10.14 -1.58
CA ARG A 313 6.51 -9.31 -2.34
C ARG A 313 7.92 -9.89 -2.32
N ILE A 314 8.26 -10.58 -1.24
CA ILE A 314 9.51 -11.30 -1.06
C ILE A 314 9.47 -12.57 -1.90
N TRP A 315 8.39 -13.34 -1.81
CA TRP A 315 8.24 -14.59 -2.57
C TRP A 315 8.07 -14.36 -4.06
N GLY A 316 7.43 -13.26 -4.47
CA GLY A 316 7.40 -12.78 -5.84
C GLY A 316 8.74 -12.26 -6.36
N GLY A 317 9.75 -12.09 -5.49
CA GLY A 317 11.11 -11.72 -5.86
C GLY A 317 11.32 -10.23 -6.18
N ILE A 318 10.37 -9.35 -5.86
CA ILE A 318 10.46 -7.92 -6.23
C ILE A 318 10.91 -6.99 -5.09
N HIS A 319 10.83 -7.46 -3.84
CA HIS A 319 11.33 -6.78 -2.66
C HIS A 319 12.19 -7.75 -1.83
N PRO A 320 13.39 -7.38 -1.38
CA PRO A 320 14.10 -8.13 -0.34
C PRO A 320 13.45 -7.89 1.04
N PRO A 321 13.72 -8.73 2.05
CA PRO A 321 13.25 -8.52 3.42
C PRO A 321 13.53 -7.13 4.00
N ALA A 322 14.64 -6.50 3.59
CA ALA A 322 15.01 -5.13 3.98
C ALA A 322 13.91 -4.09 3.69
N ASP A 323 13.13 -4.28 2.62
CA ASP A 323 12.12 -3.33 2.18
C ASP A 323 10.80 -3.43 2.96
N ASP A 324 10.59 -4.52 3.70
CA ASP A 324 9.28 -4.88 4.27
C ASP A 324 9.03 -4.27 5.66
N LEU A 325 9.78 -4.70 6.69
CA LEU A 325 9.46 -4.41 8.10
C LEU A 325 9.32 -2.92 8.41
N LYS A 326 10.19 -2.08 7.83
CA LYS A 326 10.11 -0.62 8.01
C LYS A 326 8.85 -0.05 7.36
N GLY A 327 8.42 -0.60 6.23
CA GLY A 327 7.14 -0.26 5.60
C GLY A 327 5.95 -0.58 6.50
N ARG A 328 5.92 -1.77 7.11
CA ARG A 328 4.87 -2.15 8.07
C ARG A 328 4.85 -1.19 9.28
N LEU A 329 6.00 -0.86 9.87
CA LEU A 329 6.10 0.09 11.00
C LEU A 329 5.54 1.49 10.63
N ILE A 330 5.85 1.97 9.42
CA ILE A 330 5.31 3.24 8.91
C ILE A 330 3.80 3.14 8.75
N GLY A 331 3.32 2.06 8.13
CA GLY A 331 1.89 1.83 7.92
C GLY A 331 1.11 1.78 9.22
N GLU A 332 1.64 1.13 10.26
CA GLU A 332 0.97 1.03 11.57
C GLU A 332 0.72 2.41 12.18
N LYS A 333 1.76 3.25 12.16
CA LYS A 333 1.68 4.62 12.65
C LYS A 333 0.66 5.43 11.85
N ILE A 334 0.72 5.38 10.53
CA ILE A 334 -0.19 6.13 9.65
C ILE A 334 -1.63 5.70 9.84
N GLY A 335 -1.91 4.39 9.89
CA GLY A 335 -3.28 3.89 10.04
C GLY A 335 -3.93 4.37 11.34
N LYS A 336 -3.18 4.37 12.45
CA LYS A 336 -3.65 4.89 13.75
C LYS A 336 -3.85 6.41 13.73
N GLU A 337 -2.86 7.16 13.22
CA GLU A 337 -2.94 8.62 13.16
C GLU A 337 -4.06 9.12 12.23
N ALA A 338 -4.24 8.47 11.07
CA ALA A 338 -5.31 8.78 10.13
C ALA A 338 -6.69 8.48 10.71
N TYR A 339 -6.84 7.37 11.45
CA TYR A 339 -8.06 7.07 12.20
C TYR A 339 -8.37 8.15 13.25
N ASP A 340 -7.40 8.48 14.09
CA ASP A 340 -7.55 9.49 15.15
C ASP A 340 -7.88 10.88 14.57
N PHE A 341 -7.34 11.19 13.40
CA PHE A 341 -7.68 12.41 12.66
C PHE A 341 -9.11 12.36 12.12
N ALA A 342 -9.51 11.25 11.48
CA ALA A 342 -10.84 11.10 10.90
C ALA A 342 -11.96 11.18 11.96
N VAL A 343 -11.75 10.57 13.14
CA VAL A 343 -12.72 10.58 14.26
C VAL A 343 -13.11 11.99 14.70
N GLN A 344 -12.22 12.97 14.55
CA GLN A 344 -12.50 14.36 14.92
C GLN A 344 -13.64 14.97 14.09
N TYR A 345 -13.82 14.51 12.85
CA TYR A 345 -14.91 14.92 11.96
C TYR A 345 -16.24 14.22 12.25
N PHE A 346 -16.21 13.12 13.02
CA PHE A 346 -17.41 12.34 13.34
C PHE A 346 -17.97 12.66 14.73
N ASN A 347 -17.09 13.09 15.64
CA ASN A 347 -17.44 13.47 17.01
C ASN A 347 -17.74 14.95 17.17
N SER A 348 -17.51 15.76 16.13
CA SER A 348 -18.01 17.12 16.10
C SER A 348 -19.54 17.08 16.02
N GLN A 349 -20.20 17.06 17.18
CA GLN A 349 -21.38 17.90 17.38
C GLN A 349 -20.96 19.37 17.38
N GLU A 350 -20.26 19.81 16.33
CA GLU A 350 -20.63 21.12 15.85
C GLU A 350 -22.05 20.91 15.37
N GLU A 351 -23.02 21.36 16.17
CA GLU A 351 -24.23 21.90 15.61
C GLU A 351 -23.79 22.61 14.33
N SER A 352 -24.08 22.00 13.19
CA SER A 352 -24.17 22.76 11.95
C SER A 352 -25.36 23.70 12.16
N THR A 353 -25.16 24.73 12.99
CA THR A 353 -25.47 26.07 12.55
C THR A 353 -24.68 26.22 11.25
N LEU A 354 -25.30 25.76 10.16
CA LEU A 354 -25.26 26.47 8.90
C LEU A 354 -25.68 27.91 9.24
N VAL A 355 -24.79 28.68 9.86
CA VAL A 355 -24.70 30.09 9.56
C VAL A 355 -24.15 30.06 8.15
N GLU A 356 -25.09 30.00 7.19
CA GLU A 356 -24.83 30.41 5.83
C GLU A 356 -23.96 31.66 5.93
N ILE A 357 -22.71 31.59 5.45
CA ILE A 357 -22.15 32.80 4.87
C ILE A 357 -22.99 33.00 3.63
N THR A 358 -23.98 33.82 3.80
CA THR A 358 -24.95 34.16 2.79
C THR A 358 -24.23 34.97 1.72
N LYS A 359 -23.69 34.25 0.74
CA LYS A 359 -23.34 34.70 -0.61
C LYS A 359 -23.00 36.20 -0.70
N THR A 360 -21.72 36.53 -0.57
CA THR A 360 -21.27 37.90 -0.81
C THR A 360 -21.41 38.24 -2.29
N THR A 361 -22.09 39.34 -2.59
CA THR A 361 -22.24 39.84 -3.96
C THR A 361 -21.52 41.17 -4.11
N ILE A 362 -20.56 41.22 -5.03
CA ILE A 362 -19.81 42.45 -5.34
C ILE A 362 -20.21 43.04 -6.69
N TYR A 363 -20.53 44.34 -6.73
CA TYR A 363 -20.88 45.02 -7.98
C TYR A 363 -20.78 46.56 -7.88
N PRO A 364 -20.54 47.27 -9.00
CA PRO A 364 -20.13 46.73 -10.29
C PRO A 364 -18.71 46.17 -10.21
N ASN A 365 -18.46 45.08 -10.92
CA ASN A 365 -17.12 44.54 -11.10
C ASN A 365 -17.04 44.01 -12.55
N PRO A 366 -16.27 44.64 -13.44
CA PRO A 366 -15.29 45.71 -13.19
C PRO A 366 -15.90 47.06 -12.75
N THR A 367 -15.13 47.85 -12.00
CA THR A 367 -15.52 49.18 -11.49
C THR A 367 -14.58 50.31 -11.95
N ALA A 368 -15.05 51.56 -11.93
CA ALA A 368 -14.21 52.74 -12.05
C ALA A 368 -13.54 53.09 -10.70
N ASN A 369 -14.33 53.40 -9.66
CA ASN A 369 -13.82 53.80 -8.34
C ASN A 369 -14.65 53.27 -7.16
N GLU A 370 -15.74 52.56 -7.39
CA GLU A 370 -16.72 52.23 -6.33
C GLU A 370 -17.20 50.79 -6.46
N VAL A 371 -17.10 50.01 -5.39
CA VAL A 371 -17.61 48.62 -5.33
C VAL A 371 -18.59 48.51 -4.18
N HIS A 372 -19.82 48.11 -4.49
CA HIS A 372 -20.77 47.70 -3.47
C HIS A 372 -20.50 46.25 -3.08
N VAL A 373 -20.49 46.01 -1.77
CA VAL A 373 -20.39 44.68 -1.18
C VAL A 373 -21.71 44.42 -0.46
N VAL A 374 -22.46 43.41 -0.91
CA VAL A 374 -23.70 42.97 -0.27
C VAL A 374 -23.44 41.65 0.41
N VAL A 375 -23.59 41.63 1.74
CA VAL A 375 -23.48 40.42 2.56
C VAL A 375 -24.90 40.08 3.03
N ALA A 376 -25.53 39.08 2.42
CA ALA A 376 -26.89 38.68 2.80
C ALA A 376 -26.89 38.01 4.19
N ASN A 377 -28.07 37.88 4.82
CA ASN A 377 -28.37 37.22 6.12
C ASN A 377 -27.33 37.32 7.27
N HIS A 378 -26.45 38.32 7.28
CA HIS A 378 -25.46 38.47 8.33
C HIS A 378 -26.06 39.15 9.57
N LYS A 379 -25.88 38.56 10.75
CA LYS A 379 -26.34 39.11 12.04
C LYS A 379 -25.23 39.72 12.89
N GLU A 380 -23.98 39.41 12.59
CA GLU A 380 -22.79 39.87 13.32
C GLU A 380 -22.01 40.95 12.52
N PRO A 381 -21.04 41.64 13.12
CA PRO A 381 -20.09 42.44 12.36
C PRO A 381 -19.19 41.57 11.46
N TYR A 382 -18.75 42.13 10.34
CA TYR A 382 -17.77 41.50 9.44
C TYR A 382 -16.67 42.50 9.07
N THR A 383 -15.55 42.00 8.57
CA THR A 383 -14.39 42.79 8.16
C THR A 383 -14.23 42.70 6.66
N LEU A 384 -14.03 43.85 6.02
CA LEU A 384 -13.63 43.98 4.63
C LEU A 384 -12.15 44.35 4.61
N ALA A 385 -11.32 43.53 3.97
CA ALA A 385 -9.89 43.81 3.78
C ALA A 385 -9.54 43.76 2.30
N LEU A 386 -9.01 44.85 1.77
CA LEU A 386 -8.60 44.97 0.37
C LEU A 386 -7.08 44.85 0.25
N PHE A 387 -6.62 43.98 -0.63
CA PHE A 387 -5.20 43.73 -0.89
C PHE A 387 -4.86 44.01 -2.36
N ASP A 388 -3.61 44.42 -2.61
CA ASP A 388 -3.04 44.31 -3.95
C ASP A 388 -2.58 42.87 -4.24
N LEU A 389 -2.19 42.58 -5.48
CA LEU A 389 -1.71 41.24 -5.88
C LEU A 389 -0.38 40.82 -5.23
N THR A 390 0.31 41.72 -4.53
CA THR A 390 1.51 41.36 -3.75
C THR A 390 1.16 40.91 -2.33
N GLY A 391 -0.13 40.94 -1.96
CA GLY A 391 -0.62 40.63 -0.61
C GLY A 391 -0.51 41.82 0.36
N LYS A 392 -0.21 43.03 -0.14
CA LYS A 392 -0.16 44.22 0.71
C LYS A 392 -1.58 44.70 1.01
N LEU A 393 -1.88 44.85 2.29
CA LEU A 393 -3.13 45.44 2.77
C LEU A 393 -3.22 46.92 2.36
N ILE A 394 -4.31 47.27 1.67
CA ILE A 394 -4.63 48.63 1.20
C ILE A 394 -5.64 49.29 2.13
N LEU A 395 -6.70 48.57 2.48
CA LEU A 395 -7.82 49.05 3.27
C LEU A 395 -8.31 47.92 4.18
N GLN A 396 -8.71 48.25 5.40
CA GLN A 396 -9.44 47.33 6.27
C GLN A 396 -10.52 48.10 7.03
N GLU A 397 -11.77 47.63 6.94
CA GLU A 397 -12.91 48.26 7.59
C GLU A 397 -13.81 47.21 8.23
N GLN A 398 -14.35 47.52 9.40
CA GLN A 398 -15.34 46.69 10.07
C GLN A 398 -16.74 47.22 9.75
N MET A 399 -17.59 46.36 9.23
CA MET A 399 -18.93 46.68 8.78
C MET A 399 -19.97 45.94 9.63
N SER A 400 -21.14 46.55 9.74
CA SER A 400 -22.31 45.93 10.38
C SER A 400 -23.58 46.09 9.53
N GLU A 401 -23.45 46.71 8.36
CA GLU A 401 -24.55 46.98 7.44
C GLU A 401 -24.62 45.87 6.37
N LEU A 402 -25.83 45.52 5.90
CA LEU A 402 -26.03 44.52 4.84
C LEU A 402 -25.39 44.90 3.51
N LYS A 403 -25.24 46.21 3.25
CA LYS A 403 -24.65 46.75 2.03
C LYS A 403 -23.60 47.77 2.41
N SER A 404 -22.39 47.55 1.95
CA SER A 404 -21.24 48.42 2.16
C SER A 404 -20.73 48.96 0.83
N LEU A 405 -20.03 50.08 0.87
CA LEU A 405 -19.39 50.69 -0.29
C LEU A 405 -17.89 50.82 -0.02
N ILE A 406 -17.07 50.26 -0.90
CA ILE A 406 -15.63 50.47 -0.92
C ILE A 406 -15.30 51.45 -2.02
N THR A 407 -14.62 52.54 -1.67
CA THR A 407 -14.05 53.49 -2.63
C THR A 407 -12.60 53.11 -2.93
N LEU A 408 -12.25 53.10 -4.22
CA LEU A 408 -10.92 52.78 -4.73
C LEU A 408 -10.18 54.05 -5.15
N ASP A 409 -10.62 55.24 -4.72
CA ASP A 409 -10.03 56.51 -5.14
C ASP A 409 -8.53 56.58 -4.84
N GLY A 410 -7.77 57.10 -5.81
CA GLY A 410 -6.31 57.16 -5.71
C GLY A 410 -5.57 55.84 -5.98
N LEU A 411 -6.26 54.69 -6.06
CA LEU A 411 -5.63 53.43 -6.45
C LEU A 411 -5.39 53.33 -7.97
N PRO A 412 -4.26 52.78 -8.43
CA PRO A 412 -4.02 52.52 -9.85
C PRO A 412 -5.06 51.58 -10.47
N LYS A 413 -5.24 51.66 -11.79
CA LYS A 413 -6.01 50.65 -12.54
C LYS A 413 -5.32 49.29 -12.41
N GLY A 414 -6.08 48.22 -12.17
CA GLY A 414 -5.50 46.92 -11.87
C GLY A 414 -6.45 45.96 -11.17
N LEU A 415 -5.88 44.87 -10.66
CA LEU A 415 -6.57 43.82 -9.92
C LEU A 415 -6.30 43.96 -8.43
N TYR A 416 -7.34 43.73 -7.64
CA TYR A 416 -7.31 43.77 -6.18
C TYR A 416 -8.06 42.57 -5.63
N VAL A 417 -7.70 42.09 -4.45
CA VAL A 417 -8.40 41.01 -3.75
C VAL A 417 -9.14 41.61 -2.57
N LEU A 418 -10.45 41.42 -2.52
CA LEU A 418 -11.27 41.77 -1.36
C LEU A 418 -11.54 40.51 -0.55
N ASP A 419 -11.02 40.46 0.67
CA ASP A 419 -11.40 39.49 1.68
C ASP A 419 -12.59 40.02 2.49
N VAL A 420 -13.60 39.18 2.67
CA VAL A 420 -14.77 39.43 3.52
C VAL A 420 -14.77 38.38 4.61
N SER A 421 -14.45 38.77 5.84
CA SER A 421 -14.26 37.85 6.96
C SER A 421 -15.18 38.12 8.15
N SER A 422 -15.70 37.06 8.76
CA SER A 422 -16.44 37.12 10.03
C SER A 422 -16.28 35.82 10.80
N ASN A 423 -16.13 35.91 12.13
CA ASN A 423 -16.04 34.76 13.05
C ASN A 423 -15.09 33.65 12.59
N GLY A 424 -13.91 34.02 12.09
CA GLY A 424 -12.85 33.08 11.68
C GLY A 424 -13.05 32.43 10.29
N LYS A 425 -14.10 32.80 9.56
CA LYS A 425 -14.31 32.39 8.16
C LYS A 425 -14.10 33.58 7.23
N SER A 426 -13.63 33.34 6.01
CA SER A 426 -13.43 34.40 5.01
C SER A 426 -13.81 33.97 3.58
N GLU A 427 -14.24 34.94 2.77
CA GLU A 427 -14.56 34.80 1.35
C GLU A 427 -13.76 35.83 0.54
N GLU A 428 -13.02 35.38 -0.48
CA GLU A 428 -12.20 36.26 -1.32
C GLU A 428 -12.87 36.55 -2.67
N HIS A 429 -12.82 37.82 -3.08
CA HIS A 429 -13.32 38.27 -4.37
C HIS A 429 -12.29 39.09 -5.12
N LEU A 430 -12.10 38.77 -6.40
CA LEU A 430 -11.26 39.56 -7.30
C LEU A 430 -12.02 40.81 -7.78
N ILE A 431 -11.46 42.00 -7.56
CA ILE A 431 -11.97 43.29 -8.03
C ILE A 431 -11.12 43.80 -9.20
N ILE A 432 -11.77 44.21 -10.28
CA ILE A 432 -11.13 44.76 -11.48
C ILE A 432 -11.41 46.27 -11.54
N LYS A 433 -10.38 47.11 -11.30
CA LYS A 433 -10.46 48.57 -11.43
C LYS A 433 -10.03 49.01 -12.84
N LYS A 434 -10.94 49.65 -13.59
CA LYS A 434 -10.76 50.02 -15.00
C LYS A 434 -10.27 51.44 -15.29
#